data_AF-A0A4V3Z1X2-F1
#
_entry.id   AF-A0A4V3Z1X2-F1
#
_cell.length_a   1.000
_cell.length_b   1.000
_cell.length_c   1.000
_cell.angle_alpha   90.00
_cell.angle_beta   90.00
_cell.angle_gamma   90.00
#
_symmetry.space_group_name_H-M   'P 1'
#
loop_
_entity.id
_entity.type
_entity.pdbx_description
1 polymer ?
#
loop_
_entity_poly.entity_id
_entity_poly.type
_entity_poly.pdbx_seq_one_letter_code
_entity_poly.pdbx_strand_id
1 'polypeptide(L)'
;MPYSLQAIVARSGAFASAPLPRGLRVVRLRGDIDMIPLDTAFRNAHAIPFCPLTDGDDTVLPPALLSLCEQLSAHAALAYVEAEFFGGSGTQAHARFADGRASGPLVVSGHAINEALRDLGVARGDAFDEFEAIGLDQHRDTDRWLT
;
A
#
# COMPACT_ATOMS: atom_id res chain seq x y z
N MET A 1 19.48 5.93 5.12
CA MET A 1 18.53 5.96 4.00
C MET A 1 17.15 6.24 4.58
N PRO A 2 16.37 7.16 3.98
CA PRO A 2 14.98 7.33 4.31
C PRO A 2 14.24 6.01 4.09
N TYR A 3 13.12 5.82 4.80
CA TYR A 3 12.21 4.74 4.48
C TYR A 3 11.16 5.27 3.51
N SER A 4 10.92 4.54 2.41
CA SER A 4 9.85 4.81 1.46
C SER A 4 9.05 3.54 1.15
N LEU A 5 7.73 3.67 1.21
CA LEU A 5 6.79 2.65 0.77
C LEU A 5 5.68 3.30 -0.06
N GLN A 6 5.37 2.70 -1.20
CA GLN A 6 4.17 2.99 -1.96
C GLN A 6 3.64 1.68 -2.54
N ALA A 7 2.52 1.19 -2.01
CA ALA A 7 2.07 -0.17 -2.31
C ALA A 7 0.55 -0.34 -2.17
N ILE A 8 0.06 -1.44 -2.73
CA ILE A 8 -1.30 -1.93 -2.51
C ILE A 8 -1.21 -3.21 -1.69
N VAL A 9 -1.97 -3.31 -0.60
CA VAL A 9 -2.00 -4.47 0.29
C VAL A 9 -3.40 -5.06 0.39
N ALA A 10 -3.47 -6.39 0.49
CA ALA A 10 -4.72 -7.12 0.63
C ALA A 10 -4.49 -8.46 1.33
N ARG A 11 -5.57 -9.15 1.72
CA ARG A 11 -5.47 -10.54 2.21
C ARG A 11 -4.84 -11.44 1.15
N SER A 12 -4.06 -12.40 1.60
CA SER A 12 -3.44 -13.43 0.77
C SER A 12 -4.46 -14.10 -0.16
N GLY A 13 -4.17 -14.12 -1.45
CA GLY A 13 -5.04 -14.67 -2.49
C GLY A 13 -6.01 -13.67 -3.10
N ALA A 14 -6.12 -12.44 -2.57
CA ALA A 14 -6.98 -11.39 -3.13
C ALA A 14 -6.68 -11.07 -4.60
N PHE A 15 -5.40 -11.14 -4.99
CA PHE A 15 -4.95 -10.85 -6.35
C PHE A 15 -4.90 -12.07 -7.28
N ALA A 16 -5.34 -13.25 -6.81
CA ALA A 16 -5.28 -14.47 -7.62
C ALA A 16 -6.46 -14.61 -8.59
N SER A 17 -7.54 -13.86 -8.38
CA SER A 17 -8.80 -13.97 -9.14
C SER A 17 -8.77 -13.24 -10.48
N ALA A 18 -7.84 -12.31 -10.68
CA ALA A 18 -7.72 -11.52 -11.90
C ALA A 18 -6.25 -11.35 -12.33
N PRO A 19 -5.96 -11.31 -13.65
CA PRO A 19 -4.62 -11.04 -14.13
C PRO A 19 -4.19 -9.62 -13.74
N LEU A 20 -2.98 -9.52 -13.18
CA LEU A 20 -2.40 -8.24 -12.84
C LEU A 20 -2.00 -7.44 -14.09
N PRO A 21 -2.18 -6.11 -14.08
CA PRO A 21 -1.58 -5.23 -15.06
C PRO A 21 -0.09 -5.48 -15.28
N ARG A 22 0.37 -5.32 -16.53
CA ARG A 22 1.77 -5.52 -16.88
C ARG A 22 2.67 -4.60 -16.04
N GLY A 23 3.70 -5.18 -15.45
CA GLY A 23 4.65 -4.46 -14.59
C GLY A 23 4.42 -4.70 -13.10
N LEU A 24 3.19 -5.04 -12.70
CA LEU A 24 2.89 -5.36 -11.30
C LEU A 24 3.31 -6.79 -10.95
N ARG A 25 3.70 -6.98 -9.70
CA ARG A 25 4.04 -8.27 -9.10
C ARG A 25 3.49 -8.34 -7.69
N VAL A 26 3.06 -9.53 -7.29
CA VAL A 26 2.64 -9.79 -5.91
C VAL A 26 3.84 -10.31 -5.13
N VAL A 27 4.07 -9.70 -3.98
CA VAL A 27 5.02 -10.10 -2.95
C VAL A 27 4.21 -10.61 -1.77
N ARG A 28 4.48 -11.85 -1.36
CA ARG A 28 3.85 -12.44 -0.17
C ARG A 28 4.56 -11.91 1.07
N LEU A 29 3.80 -11.26 1.94
CA LEU A 29 4.27 -10.82 3.26
C LEU A 29 3.91 -11.87 4.32
N ARG A 30 4.37 -11.64 5.56
CA ARG A 30 3.91 -12.44 6.70
C ARG A 30 2.46 -12.08 7.04
N GLY A 31 1.80 -12.90 7.86
CA GLY A 31 0.46 -12.58 8.39
C GLY A 31 -0.67 -12.66 7.36
N ASP A 32 -0.55 -13.53 6.35
CA ASP A 32 -1.54 -13.70 5.27
C ASP A 32 -1.87 -12.40 4.52
N ILE A 33 -0.85 -11.59 4.24
CA ILE A 33 -0.98 -10.38 3.42
C ILE A 33 -0.20 -10.55 2.12
N ASP A 34 -0.84 -10.17 1.02
CA ASP A 34 -0.20 -9.92 -0.26
C ASP A 34 0.03 -8.42 -0.43
N MET A 35 1.17 -8.08 -1.02
CA MET A 35 1.54 -6.71 -1.37
C MET A 35 1.86 -6.61 -2.85
N ILE A 36 1.41 -5.54 -3.50
CA ILE A 36 1.86 -5.10 -4.81
C ILE A 36 2.67 -3.81 -4.59
N PRO A 37 4.01 -3.87 -4.63
CA PRO A 37 4.83 -2.66 -4.62
C PRO A 37 4.60 -1.87 -5.90
N LEU A 38 4.36 -0.56 -5.77
CA LEU A 38 4.31 0.35 -6.92
C LEU A 38 5.71 0.91 -7.14
N ASP A 39 6.55 0.13 -7.82
CA ASP A 39 7.95 0.49 -8.09
C ASP A 39 8.10 1.71 -9.00
N THR A 40 9.30 2.27 -9.05
CA THR A 40 9.60 3.48 -9.82
C THR A 40 9.28 3.31 -11.30
N ALA A 41 9.51 2.12 -11.86
CA ALA A 41 9.21 1.85 -13.27
C ALA A 41 7.70 1.90 -13.57
N PHE A 42 6.88 1.25 -12.74
CA PHE A 42 5.43 1.27 -12.89
C PHE A 42 4.86 2.68 -12.70
N ARG A 43 5.30 3.39 -11.66
CA ARG A 43 4.85 4.75 -11.40
C ARG A 43 5.13 5.68 -12.56
N ASN A 44 6.34 5.66 -13.11
CA ASN A 44 6.73 6.48 -14.25
C ASN A 44 5.91 6.14 -15.51
N ALA A 45 5.67 4.85 -15.78
CA ALA A 45 4.91 4.41 -16.94
C ALA A 45 3.42 4.85 -16.90
N HIS A 46 2.88 5.05 -15.69
CA HIS A 46 1.48 5.41 -15.46
C HIS A 46 1.28 6.85 -14.95
N ALA A 47 2.34 7.66 -14.93
CA ALA A 47 2.33 9.03 -14.40
C ALA A 47 1.75 9.12 -12.97
N ILE A 48 2.04 8.12 -12.13
CA ILE A 48 1.69 8.11 -10.72
C ILE A 48 2.82 8.82 -9.95
N PRO A 49 2.55 9.93 -9.25
CA PRO A 49 3.54 10.59 -8.39
C PRO A 49 4.06 9.63 -7.31
N PHE A 50 5.26 9.91 -6.83
CA PHE A 50 5.79 9.25 -5.64
C PHE A 50 5.07 9.78 -4.40
N CYS A 51 4.56 8.88 -3.55
CA CYS A 51 3.82 9.17 -2.32
C CYS A 51 2.87 10.41 -2.41
N PRO A 52 1.88 10.39 -3.33
CA PRO A 52 1.04 11.54 -3.64
C PRO A 52 0.28 12.13 -2.44
N LEU A 53 0.08 11.38 -1.35
CA LEU A 53 -0.69 11.82 -0.19
C LEU A 53 0.19 12.34 0.95
N THR A 54 1.49 12.00 0.96
CA THR A 54 2.43 12.41 2.01
C THR A 54 3.51 13.39 1.53
N ASP A 55 3.82 13.44 0.22
CA ASP A 55 4.81 14.34 -0.38
C ASP A 55 4.18 15.66 -0.92
N GLY A 56 2.86 15.87 -0.71
CA GLY A 56 2.15 17.06 -1.19
C GLY A 56 0.94 17.47 -0.36
N ASP A 57 0.25 18.52 -0.80
CA ASP A 57 -1.03 18.99 -0.23
C ASP A 57 -2.25 18.25 -0.83
N ASP A 58 -2.00 17.21 -1.63
CA ASP A 58 -3.03 16.49 -2.34
C ASP A 58 -3.90 15.68 -1.38
N THR A 59 -5.21 15.88 -1.49
CA THR A 59 -6.23 15.17 -0.70
C THR A 59 -6.98 14.13 -1.51
N VAL A 60 -6.50 13.85 -2.72
CA VAL A 60 -7.17 13.01 -3.73
C VAL A 60 -6.13 12.10 -4.37
N LEU A 61 -6.52 10.84 -4.60
CA LEU A 61 -5.67 9.90 -5.33
C LEU A 61 -5.54 10.28 -6.80
N PRO A 62 -4.34 10.16 -7.39
CA PRO A 62 -4.15 10.28 -8.83
C PRO A 62 -5.11 9.35 -9.59
N PRO A 63 -5.71 9.79 -10.72
CA PRO A 63 -6.71 8.99 -11.44
C PRO A 63 -6.24 7.58 -11.81
N ALA A 64 -4.99 7.43 -12.26
CA ALA A 64 -4.42 6.13 -12.61
C ALA A 64 -4.36 5.17 -11.41
N LEU A 65 -4.03 5.69 -10.22
CA LEU A 65 -3.97 4.92 -8.99
C LEU A 65 -5.37 4.58 -8.47
N LEU A 66 -6.30 5.53 -8.56
CA LEU A 66 -7.70 5.30 -8.22
C LEU A 66 -8.29 4.17 -9.06
N SER A 67 -8.18 4.26 -10.39
CA SER A 67 -8.70 3.23 -11.30
C SER A 67 -8.04 1.87 -11.08
N LEU A 68 -6.74 1.83 -10.77
CA LEU A 68 -6.05 0.58 -10.42
C LEU A 68 -6.63 -0.06 -9.15
N CYS A 69 -6.84 0.73 -8.10
CA CYS A 69 -7.39 0.24 -6.84
C CYS A 69 -8.86 -0.20 -6.99
N GLU A 70 -9.66 0.54 -7.76
CA GLU A 70 -11.03 0.15 -8.10
C GLU A 70 -11.06 -1.17 -8.89
N GLN A 71 -10.19 -1.31 -9.90
CA GLN A 71 -10.11 -2.55 -10.67
C GLN A 71 -9.72 -3.74 -9.79
N LEU A 72 -8.68 -3.61 -8.96
CA LEU A 72 -8.19 -4.69 -8.11
C LEU A 72 -9.17 -5.03 -6.97
N SER A 73 -9.93 -4.05 -6.48
CA SER A 73 -10.87 -4.23 -5.37
C SER A 73 -12.23 -4.78 -5.77
N ALA A 74 -12.45 -5.05 -7.05
CA ALA A 74 -13.70 -5.63 -7.56
C ALA A 74 -14.02 -7.01 -6.98
N HIS A 75 -13.00 -7.74 -6.50
CA HIS A 75 -13.15 -9.10 -5.99
C HIS A 75 -12.74 -9.28 -4.53
N ALA A 76 -12.00 -8.34 -3.95
CA ALA A 76 -11.52 -8.41 -2.58
C ALA A 76 -11.23 -7.00 -2.03
N ALA A 77 -11.39 -6.84 -0.72
CA ALA A 77 -10.97 -5.60 -0.06
C ALA A 77 -9.45 -5.44 -0.10
N LEU A 78 -8.99 -4.21 -0.31
CA LEU A 78 -7.59 -3.84 -0.34
C LEU A 78 -7.40 -2.43 0.25
N ALA A 79 -6.16 -2.10 0.55
CA ALA A 79 -5.76 -0.74 0.87
C ALA A 79 -4.57 -0.33 0.01
N TYR A 80 -4.64 0.87 -0.54
CA TYR A 80 -3.45 1.60 -0.93
C TYR A 80 -2.79 2.16 0.32
N VAL A 81 -1.47 2.04 0.41
CA VAL A 81 -0.66 2.52 1.53
C VAL A 81 0.60 3.22 1.02
N GLU A 82 0.98 4.29 1.69
CA GLU A 82 2.25 4.97 1.44
C GLU A 82 2.87 5.52 2.72
N ALA A 83 4.19 5.64 2.71
CA ALA A 83 4.94 6.25 3.80
C ALA A 83 6.27 6.81 3.31
N GLU A 84 6.67 7.93 3.90
CA GLU A 84 7.99 8.50 3.74
C GLU A 84 8.55 8.99 5.09
N PHE A 85 9.74 8.52 5.45
CA PHE A 85 10.42 8.90 6.69
C PHE A 85 11.79 9.54 6.39
N PHE A 86 11.88 10.86 6.55
CA PHE A 86 13.15 11.59 6.56
C PHE A 86 13.48 12.10 7.98
N GLY A 87 14.43 11.43 8.65
CA GLY A 87 15.10 11.99 9.83
C GLY A 87 14.25 12.19 11.10
N GLY A 88 13.07 11.58 11.21
CA GLY A 88 12.20 11.70 12.39
C GLY A 88 10.82 11.09 12.19
N SER A 89 9.77 11.87 12.46
CA SER A 89 8.37 11.51 12.23
C SER A 89 8.07 11.48 10.74
N GLY A 90 7.82 10.29 10.18
CA GLY A 90 7.33 10.19 8.81
C GLY A 90 5.82 10.17 8.77
N THR A 91 5.29 10.75 7.71
CA THR A 91 3.87 10.75 7.43
C THR A 91 3.54 9.44 6.72
N GLN A 92 2.43 8.84 7.10
CA GLN A 92 1.86 7.70 6.40
C GLN A 92 0.48 8.09 5.88
N ALA A 93 0.06 7.42 4.82
CA ALA A 93 -1.30 7.54 4.34
C ALA A 93 -1.85 6.20 3.88
N HIS A 94 -3.18 6.10 3.89
CA HIS A 94 -3.88 4.99 3.28
C HIS A 94 -5.20 5.42 2.64
N ALA A 95 -5.63 4.63 1.67
CA ALA A 95 -6.97 4.68 1.11
C ALA A 95 -7.50 3.27 0.94
N ARG A 96 -8.71 3.01 1.45
CA ARG A 96 -9.31 1.66 1.44
C ARG A 96 -10.25 1.52 0.26
N PHE A 97 -10.34 0.30 -0.26
CA PHE A 97 -11.21 -0.05 -1.38
C PHE A 97 -11.89 -1.39 -1.15
N ALA A 98 -13.14 -1.49 -1.57
CA ALA A 98 -13.93 -2.71 -1.59
C ALA A 98 -15.05 -2.58 -2.63
N ASP A 99 -15.48 -3.70 -3.21
CA ASP A 99 -16.54 -3.75 -4.22
C ASP A 99 -16.28 -2.82 -5.41
N GLY A 100 -15.01 -2.67 -5.80
CA GLY A 100 -14.60 -1.85 -6.94
C GLY A 100 -14.65 -0.34 -6.74
N ARG A 101 -14.64 0.14 -5.50
CA ARG A 101 -14.76 1.57 -5.14
C ARG A 101 -14.04 1.90 -3.84
N ALA A 102 -13.78 3.18 -3.60
CA ALA A 102 -13.25 3.64 -2.32
C ALA A 102 -14.22 3.34 -1.15
N SER A 103 -13.69 2.83 -0.04
CA SER A 103 -14.42 2.43 1.16
C SER A 103 -14.01 3.25 2.39
N GLY A 104 -14.45 4.51 2.41
CA GLY A 104 -14.22 5.46 3.50
C GLY A 104 -13.28 6.61 3.10
N PRO A 105 -12.94 7.48 4.06
CA PRO A 105 -12.07 8.62 3.80
C PRO A 105 -10.63 8.17 3.58
N LEU A 106 -9.90 9.01 2.85
CA LEU A 106 -8.45 8.97 2.83
C LEU A 106 -7.91 9.38 4.19
N VAL A 107 -6.92 8.66 4.70
CA VAL A 107 -6.33 8.93 6.01
C VAL A 107 -4.86 9.26 5.85
N VAL A 108 -4.43 10.37 6.43
CA VAL A 108 -3.03 10.79 6.56
C VAL A 108 -2.72 10.92 8.05
N SER A 109 -1.84 10.06 8.57
CA SER A 109 -1.50 10.03 10.00
C SER A 109 -0.18 9.30 10.25
N GLY A 110 0.36 9.37 11.47
CA GLY A 110 1.55 8.60 11.86
C GLY A 110 1.33 7.09 11.99
N HIS A 111 0.07 6.62 11.88
CA HIS A 111 -0.31 5.20 12.07
C HIS A 111 -1.22 4.69 10.95
N ALA A 112 -1.32 5.42 9.83
CA ALA A 112 -2.27 5.12 8.76
C ALA A 112 -2.09 3.70 8.20
N ILE A 113 -0.85 3.21 8.06
CA ILE A 113 -0.63 1.84 7.56
C ILE A 113 -1.16 0.82 8.56
N ASN A 114 -0.87 0.98 9.85
CA ASN A 114 -1.34 0.07 10.89
C ASN A 114 -2.88 0.06 10.98
N GLU A 115 -3.54 1.19 10.74
CA GLU A 115 -5.01 1.23 10.63
C GLU A 115 -5.52 0.38 9.45
N ALA A 116 -4.96 0.60 8.26
CA ALA A 116 -5.33 -0.18 7.07
C ALA A 116 -5.08 -1.69 7.23
N LEU A 117 -3.97 -2.07 7.87
CA LEU A 117 -3.65 -3.47 8.13
C LEU A 117 -4.62 -4.11 9.13
N ARG A 118 -5.03 -3.39 10.18
CA ARG A 118 -6.07 -3.86 11.13
C ARG A 118 -7.41 -4.07 10.43
N ASP A 119 -7.78 -3.20 9.51
CA ASP A 119 -9.00 -3.36 8.72
C ASP A 119 -8.93 -4.58 7.79
N LEU A 120 -7.74 -4.92 7.32
CA LEU A 120 -7.45 -6.18 6.61
C LEU A 120 -7.28 -7.38 7.56
N GLY A 121 -7.59 -7.24 8.86
CA GLY A 121 -7.56 -8.33 9.84
C GLY A 121 -6.16 -8.75 10.28
N VAL A 122 -5.13 -7.92 10.07
CA VAL A 122 -3.80 -8.15 10.63
C VAL A 122 -3.85 -7.91 12.14
N ALA A 123 -3.27 -8.82 12.90
CA ALA A 123 -3.02 -8.66 14.32
C ALA A 123 -1.51 -8.59 14.57
N ARG A 124 -1.07 -7.64 15.39
CA ARG A 124 0.37 -7.49 15.72
C ARG A 124 0.99 -8.70 16.44
N GLY A 125 0.18 -9.45 17.20
CA GLY A 125 0.68 -10.54 18.04
C GLY A 125 1.74 -10.04 19.03
N ASP A 126 2.92 -10.67 19.01
CA ASP A 126 4.07 -10.31 19.84
C ASP A 126 4.94 -9.19 19.22
N ALA A 127 4.67 -8.75 17.99
CA ALA A 127 5.36 -7.64 17.36
C ALA A 127 4.97 -6.28 17.97
N PHE A 128 5.77 -5.25 17.72
CA PHE A 128 5.50 -3.89 18.15
C PHE A 128 4.17 -3.37 17.59
N ASP A 129 3.95 -3.57 16.29
CA ASP A 129 2.73 -3.18 15.58
C ASP A 129 2.43 -4.07 14.36
N GLU A 130 1.33 -3.79 13.65
CA GLU A 130 0.93 -4.56 12.47
C GLU A 130 1.93 -4.48 11.32
N PHE A 131 2.61 -3.33 11.17
CA PHE A 131 3.63 -3.11 10.17
C PHE A 131 4.83 -4.06 10.36
N GLU A 132 5.36 -4.16 11.57
CA GLU A 132 6.43 -5.12 11.91
C GLU A 132 5.91 -6.56 11.80
N ALA A 133 4.67 -6.83 12.23
CA ALA A 133 4.10 -8.17 12.22
C ALA A 133 4.05 -8.80 10.83
N ILE A 134 3.75 -8.02 9.79
CA ILE A 134 3.75 -8.50 8.40
C ILE A 134 5.13 -8.38 7.74
N GLY A 135 6.09 -7.75 8.41
CA GLY A 135 7.48 -7.63 8.01
C GLY A 135 7.76 -6.52 7.01
N LEU A 136 6.98 -5.43 7.00
CA LEU A 136 7.22 -4.27 6.12
C LEU A 136 8.53 -3.52 6.45
N ASP A 137 9.15 -3.82 7.59
CA ASP A 137 10.45 -3.30 8.03
C ASP A 137 11.66 -3.92 7.32
N GLN A 138 11.45 -4.99 6.54
CA GLN A 138 12.54 -5.73 5.85
C GLN A 138 13.25 -4.91 4.77
N HIS A 139 12.51 -4.06 4.05
CA HIS A 139 13.08 -3.19 3.02
C HIS A 139 12.63 -1.75 3.24
N ARG A 140 13.59 -0.82 3.17
CA ARG A 140 13.36 0.61 3.36
C ARG A 140 13.04 1.36 2.06
N ASP A 141 12.98 0.67 0.94
CA ASP A 141 12.76 1.26 -0.39
C ASP A 141 11.79 0.35 -1.14
N THR A 142 10.75 0.95 -1.72
CA THR A 142 9.70 0.24 -2.47
C THR A 142 10.29 -0.65 -3.57
N ASP A 143 11.32 -0.16 -4.27
CA ASP A 143 11.91 -0.87 -5.41
C ASP A 143 12.66 -2.13 -4.95
N ARG A 144 13.12 -2.18 -3.69
CA ARG A 144 13.87 -3.32 -3.12
C ARG A 144 13.01 -4.54 -2.82
N TRP A 145 11.68 -4.40 -2.83
CA TRP A 145 10.76 -5.53 -2.67
C TRP A 145 10.68 -6.44 -3.90
N LEU A 146 11.19 -5.98 -5.06
CA LEU A 146 11.14 -6.71 -6.32
C LEU A 146 12.49 -7.31 -6.75
N THR A 147 13.53 -7.20 -5.92
CA THR A 147 14.90 -7.65 -6.21
C THR A 147 15.35 -8.76 -5.28
#